data_AF-A0A2G3ECC8-F1
#
_entry.id   AF-A0A2G3ECC8-F1
#
_cell.length_a   1.000
_cell.length_b   1.000
_cell.length_c   1.000
_cell.angle_alpha   90.00
_cell.angle_beta   90.00
_cell.angle_gamma   90.00
#
_symmetry.space_group_name_H-M   'P 1'
#
loop_
_entity.id
_entity.type
_entity.pdbx_description
1 polymer ?
#
loop_
_entity_poly.entity_id
_entity_poly.type
_entity_poly.pdbx_seq_one_letter_code
_entity_poly.pdbx_strand_id
1 'polypeptide(L)'
;MAACNYIYEMVEVGKMTILERLKNVLMNNYNVAEELFDGNTSFVDDLHLDSLELLEMILTIEDEFDITIPEEKVESITTINELVSVIENAEVAG
;
A
#
# COMPACT_ATOMS: atom_id res chain seq x y z
N MET A 1 -0.65 -30.11 -4.04
CA MET A 1 -0.86 -29.39 -2.77
C MET A 1 0.51 -28.94 -2.28
N ALA A 2 0.65 -27.66 -1.94
CA ALA A 2 1.86 -27.00 -1.44
C ALA A 2 3.00 -26.79 -2.47
N ALA A 3 3.13 -25.55 -2.93
CA ALA A 3 4.11 -24.63 -2.38
C ALA A 3 3.71 -23.22 -2.84
N CYS A 4 2.92 -22.53 -2.00
CA CYS A 4 2.89 -21.07 -2.05
C CYS A 4 4.33 -20.66 -1.69
N ASN A 5 5.08 -20.22 -2.70
CA ASN A 5 6.50 -19.96 -2.55
C ASN A 5 6.67 -18.71 -1.68
N TYR A 6 6.87 -18.94 -0.38
CA TYR A 6 7.54 -18.00 0.51
C TYR A 6 8.96 -17.81 0.00
N ILE A 7 9.17 -16.88 -0.93
CA ILE A 7 10.49 -16.32 -1.19
C ILE A 7 10.47 -14.89 -0.67
N TYR A 8 10.54 -14.80 0.66
CA TYR A 8 11.12 -13.66 1.36
C TYR A 8 12.64 -13.78 1.26
N GLU A 9 13.20 -13.55 0.06
CA GLU A 9 14.64 -13.39 -0.08
C GLU A 9 15.02 -11.98 0.41
N MET A 10 15.54 -11.93 1.64
CA MET A 10 16.53 -10.97 2.12
C MET A 10 16.44 -9.56 1.49
N VAL A 11 15.49 -8.74 1.93
CA VAL A 11 15.52 -7.31 1.65
C VAL A 11 16.70 -6.71 2.43
N GLU A 12 17.73 -6.28 1.71
CA GLU A 12 18.84 -5.50 2.26
C GLU A 12 18.27 -4.30 3.02
N VAL A 13 18.47 -4.26 4.34
CA VAL A 13 18.05 -3.15 5.21
C VAL A 13 18.96 -1.95 4.94
N GLY A 14 18.66 -1.22 3.88
CA GLY A 14 19.44 -0.08 3.42
C GLY A 14 18.64 0.82 2.48
N LYS A 15 17.74 1.64 3.05
CA LYS A 15 16.82 2.58 2.38
C LYS A 15 15.77 1.91 1.48
N MET A 16 14.68 1.47 2.10
CA MET A 16 13.43 1.17 1.40
C MET A 16 12.79 2.50 0.95
N THR A 17 12.43 2.61 -0.33
CA THR A 17 11.65 3.75 -0.86
C THR A 17 10.18 3.67 -0.44
N ILE A 18 9.41 4.76 -0.60
CA ILE A 18 7.96 4.77 -0.29
C ILE A 18 7.24 3.69 -1.09
N LEU A 19 7.54 3.58 -2.39
CA LEU A 19 6.99 2.54 -3.27
C LEU A 19 7.29 1.12 -2.78
N GLU A 20 8.53 0.87 -2.39
CA GLU A 20 8.96 -0.44 -1.91
C GLU A 20 8.30 -0.83 -0.57
N ARG A 21 8.18 0.13 0.36
CA ARG A 21 7.45 -0.07 1.61
C ARG A 21 5.97 -0.33 1.35
N LEU A 22 5.33 0.47 0.49
CA LEU A 22 3.94 0.30 0.12
C LEU A 22 3.70 -1.07 -0.53
N LYS A 23 4.55 -1.45 -1.48
CA LYS A 23 4.51 -2.75 -2.14
C LYS A 23 4.54 -3.89 -1.12
N ASN A 24 5.43 -3.82 -0.13
CA ASN A 24 5.48 -4.79 0.95
C ASN A 24 4.18 -4.83 1.76
N VAL A 25 3.62 -3.68 2.15
CA VAL A 25 2.36 -3.64 2.91
C VAL A 25 1.25 -4.33 2.11
N LEU A 26 1.11 -4.01 0.82
CA LEU A 26 0.09 -4.60 -0.06
C LEU A 26 0.28 -6.12 -0.25
N MET A 27 1.51 -6.59 -0.43
CA MET A 27 1.78 -8.01 -0.61
C MET A 27 1.59 -8.81 0.68
N ASN A 28 2.01 -8.27 1.82
CA ASN A 28 2.04 -9.02 3.08
C ASN A 28 0.70 -9.01 3.80
N ASN A 29 0.02 -7.87 3.81
CA ASN A 29 -1.23 -7.69 4.55
C ASN A 29 -2.45 -7.94 3.67
N TYR A 30 -2.38 -7.64 2.37
CA TYR A 30 -3.50 -7.72 1.44
C TYR A 30 -3.33 -8.80 0.36
N ASN A 31 -2.23 -9.56 0.39
CA ASN A 31 -1.95 -10.68 -0.51
C ASN A 31 -2.04 -10.30 -2.01
N VAL A 32 -1.68 -9.05 -2.33
CA VAL A 32 -1.67 -8.52 -3.69
C VAL A 32 -0.52 -9.14 -4.48
N ALA A 33 -0.80 -9.62 -5.69
CA ALA A 33 0.23 -10.17 -6.57
C ALA A 33 1.15 -9.07 -7.11
N GLU A 34 2.44 -9.37 -7.28
CA GLU A 34 3.44 -8.41 -7.79
C GLU A 34 3.10 -7.88 -9.18
N GLU A 35 2.53 -8.73 -10.02
CA GLU A 35 2.06 -8.37 -11.37
C GLU A 35 0.92 -7.35 -11.37
N LEU A 36 0.17 -7.24 -10.27
CA LEU A 36 -0.88 -6.25 -10.09
C LEU A 36 -0.37 -4.96 -9.43
N PHE A 37 0.90 -4.91 -9.01
CA PHE A 37 1.51 -3.69 -8.49
C PHE A 37 1.92 -2.77 -9.65
N ASP A 38 0.94 -2.16 -10.30
CA ASP A 38 1.11 -1.09 -11.29
C ASP A 38 0.49 0.21 -10.76
N GLY A 39 1.04 1.35 -11.17
CA GLY A 39 0.56 2.65 -10.72
C GLY A 39 -0.92 2.90 -11.07
N ASN A 40 -1.43 2.28 -12.14
CA ASN A 40 -2.81 2.44 -12.59
C ASN A 40 -3.78 1.39 -11.99
N THR A 41 -3.28 0.45 -11.20
CA THR A 41 -4.12 -0.58 -10.58
C THR A 41 -5.10 0.06 -9.61
N SER A 42 -6.39 -0.23 -9.81
CA SER A 42 -7.50 0.19 -8.96
C SER A 42 -7.61 -0.72 -7.73
N PHE A 43 -7.68 -0.12 -6.54
CA PHE A 43 -7.89 -0.87 -5.30
C PHE A 43 -9.23 -1.60 -5.29
N VAL A 44 -10.26 -1.00 -5.89
CA VAL A 44 -11.62 -1.56 -5.90
C VAL A 44 -11.86 -2.44 -7.12
N ASP A 45 -11.45 -2.00 -8.30
CA ASP A 45 -11.78 -2.71 -9.55
C ASP A 45 -10.82 -3.86 -9.86
N ASP A 46 -9.52 -3.71 -9.55
CA ASP A 46 -8.50 -4.71 -9.89
C ASP A 46 -8.11 -5.56 -8.68
N LEU A 47 -7.99 -4.96 -7.49
CA LEU A 47 -7.67 -5.67 -6.26
C LEU A 47 -8.90 -6.13 -5.48
N HIS A 48 -10.10 -5.70 -5.91
CA HIS A 48 -11.38 -6.08 -5.30
C HIS A 48 -11.45 -5.83 -3.79
N LEU A 49 -10.79 -4.77 -3.33
CA LEU A 49 -10.86 -4.35 -1.94
C LEU A 49 -12.20 -3.65 -1.69
N ASP A 50 -12.88 -4.10 -0.65
CA ASP A 50 -14.07 -3.41 -0.18
C ASP A 50 -13.69 -2.05 0.45
N SER A 51 -14.64 -1.11 0.52
CA SER A 51 -14.39 0.22 1.09
C SER A 51 -13.90 0.19 2.54
N LEU A 52 -14.26 -0.85 3.31
CA LEU A 52 -13.73 -1.08 4.66
C LEU A 52 -12.28 -1.55 4.63
N GLU A 53 -11.91 -2.45 3.73
CA GLU A 53 -10.53 -2.94 3.58
C GLU A 53 -9.60 -1.83 3.10
N LEU A 54 -10.09 -0.96 2.20
CA LEU A 54 -9.37 0.23 1.76
C LEU A 54 -9.11 1.21 2.92
N LEU A 55 -10.11 1.44 3.78
CA LEU A 55 -9.94 2.26 4.98
C LEU A 55 -8.91 1.66 5.95
N GLU A 56 -8.98 0.36 6.21
CA GLU A 56 -8.01 -0.34 7.07
C GLU A 56 -6.58 -0.28 6.50
N MET A 57 -6.44 -0.37 5.17
CA MET A 57 -5.17 -0.20 4.47
C MET A 57 -4.57 1.16 4.68
N ILE A 58 -5.37 2.21 4.51
CA ILE A 58 -4.90 3.58 4.67
C ILE A 58 -4.46 3.83 6.11
N LEU A 59 -5.22 3.37 7.11
CA LEU A 59 -4.82 3.47 8.53
C LEU A 59 -3.51 2.73 8.81
N THR A 60 -3.35 1.53 8.23
CA THR A 60 -2.09 0.77 8.34
C THR A 60 -0.90 1.52 7.75
N ILE A 61 -1.13 2.23 6.64
CA ILE A 61 -0.11 3.07 5.98
C ILE A 61 0.19 4.32 6.82
N GLU A 62 -0.82 4.97 7.37
CA GLU A 62 -0.63 6.11 8.29
C GLU A 62 0.28 5.73 9.47
N ASP A 63 -0.02 4.60 10.12
CA ASP A 63 0.78 4.07 11.23
C ASP A 63 2.20 3.66 10.78
N GLU A 64 2.35 2.99 9.63
CA GLU A 64 3.65 2.52 9.12
C GLU A 64 4.56 3.68 8.70
N PHE A 65 4.00 4.74 8.11
CA PHE A 65 4.74 5.90 7.63
C PHE A 65 4.79 7.05 8.62
N ASP A 66 4.08 6.95 9.76
CA ASP A 66 3.95 8.00 10.77
C ASP A 66 3.43 9.31 10.13
N ILE A 67 2.37 9.19 9.32
CA ILE A 67 1.74 10.29 8.58
C ILE A 67 0.25 10.39 8.93
N THR A 68 -0.36 11.53 8.61
CA THR A 68 -1.81 11.69 8.67
C THR A 68 -2.34 12.07 7.29
N ILE A 69 -3.27 11.27 6.78
CA ILE A 69 -3.94 11.48 5.51
C ILE A 69 -5.35 12.04 5.80
N PRO A 70 -5.67 13.25 5.32
CA PRO A 70 -7.01 13.81 5.49
C PRO A 70 -8.09 12.93 4.86
N GLU A 71 -9.26 12.80 5.50
CA GLU A 71 -10.39 12.01 4.97
C GLU A 71 -10.77 12.40 3.52
N GLU A 72 -10.70 13.69 3.19
CA GLU A 72 -10.95 14.19 1.82
C GLU A 72 -10.00 13.60 0.77
N LYS A 73 -8.77 13.26 1.18
CA LYS A 73 -7.78 12.59 0.32
C LYS A 73 -8.06 11.11 0.26
N VAL A 74 -8.41 10.50 1.39
CA VAL A 74 -8.79 9.08 1.48
C VAL A 74 -9.91 8.75 0.51
N GLU A 75 -10.98 9.54 0.48
CA GLU A 75 -12.11 9.33 -0.44
C GLU A 75 -11.72 9.46 -1.93
N SER A 76 -10.63 10.17 -2.23
CA SER A 76 -10.14 10.37 -3.60
C SER A 76 -9.14 9.30 -4.05
N ILE A 77 -8.64 8.46 -3.13
CA ILE A 77 -7.66 7.42 -3.46
C ILE A 77 -8.40 6.24 -4.09
N THR A 78 -8.10 6.00 -5.36
CA THR A 78 -8.65 4.88 -6.13
C THR A 78 -7.55 3.97 -6.67
N THR A 79 -6.34 4.52 -6.90
CA THR A 79 -5.21 3.81 -7.52
C THR A 79 -3.92 3.87 -6.69
N ILE A 80 -3.00 2.94 -6.97
CA ILE A 80 -1.69 2.89 -6.31
C ILE A 80 -0.91 4.21 -6.48
N ASN A 81 -0.91 4.81 -7.66
CA ASN A 81 -0.21 6.08 -7.89
C ASN A 81 -0.75 7.22 -7.02
N GLU A 82 -2.07 7.29 -6.86
CA GLU A 82 -2.72 8.32 -6.04
C GLU A 82 -2.30 8.16 -4.57
N LEU A 83 -2.33 6.93 -4.07
CA LEU A 83 -1.89 6.63 -2.71
C LEU A 83 -0.40 6.98 -2.49
N VAL A 84 0.48 6.59 -3.41
CA VAL A 84 1.91 6.97 -3.35
C VAL A 84 2.07 8.48 -3.34
N SER A 85 1.36 9.19 -4.22
CA SER A 85 1.41 10.65 -4.31
C SER A 85 0.93 11.31 -3.01
N VAL A 86 -0.12 10.76 -2.39
CA VAL A 86 -0.62 11.22 -1.09
C VAL A 86 0.43 11.02 -0.01
N ILE A 87 1.04 9.83 0.09
CA ILE A 87 2.09 9.54 1.08
C ILE A 87 3.30 10.46 0.89
N GLU A 88 3.74 10.70 -0.34
CA GLU A 88 4.86 11.58 -0.65
C GLU A 88 4.62 13.04 -0.24
N ASN A 89 3.36 13.48 -0.25
CA ASN A 89 2.97 14.84 0.12
C ASN A 89 2.36 14.93 1.53
N ALA A 90 2.24 13.81 2.24
CA ALA A 90 1.63 13.77 3.56
C ALA A 90 2.53 14.43 4.60
N GLU A 91 1.91 15.09 5.57
CA GLU A 91 2.63 15.65 6.70
C GLU A 91 2.86 14.55 7.75
N VAL A 92 4.09 14.51 8.28
CA VAL A 92 4.47 13.58 9.35
C VAL A 92 3.64 13.91 10.60
N ALA A 93 3.00 12.91 11.17
CA ALA A 93 2.18 12.99 12.37
C ALA A 93 3.08 13.12 13.61
N GLY A 94 3.73 14.28 13.76
CA GLY A 94 4.64 14.56 14.88
C GLY A 94 3.98 14.73 16.23
#